data_AF-A0A257NW89-F1
#
_entry.id   AF-A0A257NW89-F1
#
_cell.length_a   1.000
_cell.length_b   1.000
_cell.length_c   1.000
_cell.angle_alpha   90.00
_cell.angle_beta   90.00
_cell.angle_gamma   90.00
#
_symmetry.space_group_name_H-M   'P 1'
#
loop_
_entity.id
_entity.type
_entity.pdbx_description
1 polymer ?
#
loop_
_entity_poly.entity_id
_entity_poly.type
_entity_poly.pdbx_seq_one_letter_code
_entity_poly.pdbx_strand_id
1 'polypeptide(L)'
;MLMLWISLTLAAFSAPAHAAALKFAIPPFLPQAEIEKSFTPLVAKLSELTGTPIEIETFPNYLAFWQATRTGSPFDIALDAAPTTDFRVQRQHWHVIA
;
A
#
# COMPACT_ATOMS: atom_id res chain seq x y z
N MET A 1 35.86 -30.38 5.54
CA MET A 1 36.11 -29.09 6.23
C MET A 1 35.82 -27.89 5.34
N LEU A 2 36.29 -27.83 4.09
CA LEU A 2 36.08 -26.70 3.15
C LEU A 2 34.60 -26.34 2.86
N MET A 3 33.69 -27.32 2.81
CA MET A 3 32.24 -27.06 2.60
C MET A 3 31.56 -26.36 3.78
N LEU A 4 32.09 -26.48 4.99
CA LEU A 4 31.53 -25.82 6.18
C LEU A 4 31.77 -24.30 6.12
N TRP A 5 32.91 -23.89 5.55
CA TRP A 5 33.29 -22.49 5.41
C TRP A 5 32.47 -21.76 4.35
N ILE A 6 32.15 -22.44 3.25
CA ILE A 6 31.30 -21.89 2.17
C ILE A 6 29.84 -21.67 2.64
N SER A 7 29.36 -22.52 3.54
CA SER A 7 28.01 -22.39 4.11
C SER A 7 27.93 -21.23 5.12
N LEU A 8 29.01 -20.98 5.86
CA LEU A 8 29.09 -19.90 6.84
C LEU A 8 29.21 -18.52 6.19
N THR A 9 29.86 -18.42 5.03
CA THR A 9 29.95 -17.16 4.27
C THR A 9 28.65 -16.76 3.58
N LEU A 10 27.79 -17.72 3.21
CA LEU A 10 26.50 -17.43 2.57
C LEU A 10 25.45 -16.87 3.55
N ALA A 11 25.51 -17.25 4.82
CA ALA A 11 24.62 -16.73 5.86
C ALA A 11 24.95 -15.28 6.27
N ALA A 12 26.16 -14.79 5.99
CA ALA A 12 26.58 -13.43 6.32
C ALA A 12 26.08 -12.36 5.32
N PHE A 13 25.46 -12.78 4.21
CA PHE A 13 24.91 -11.90 3.16
C PHE A 13 23.38 -11.75 3.23
N SER A 14 22.75 -12.03 4.37
CA SER A 14 21.35 -11.67 4.59
C SER A 14 21.24 -10.15 4.77
N ALA A 15 21.16 -9.42 3.65
CA ALA A 15 20.77 -8.01 3.65
C ALA A 15 19.41 -7.87 4.35
N PRO A 16 19.19 -6.82 5.16
CA PRO A 16 17.89 -6.59 5.77
C PRO A 16 16.87 -6.37 4.66
N ALA A 17 15.94 -7.32 4.52
CA ALA A 17 14.79 -7.17 3.65
C ALA A 17 13.92 -6.04 4.23
N HIS A 18 14.05 -4.84 3.68
CA HIS A 18 13.12 -3.76 3.96
C HIS A 18 11.84 -4.06 3.21
N ALA A 19 10.74 -4.25 3.96
CA ALA A 19 9.42 -4.31 3.36
C ALA A 19 9.17 -3.00 2.61
N ALA A 20 8.73 -3.09 1.36
CA ALA A 20 8.29 -1.92 0.60
C ALA A 20 7.12 -1.27 1.34
N ALA A 21 7.01 0.06 1.26
CA ALA A 21 5.91 0.78 1.87
C ALA A 21 4.58 0.35 1.23
N LEU A 22 3.58 0.09 2.07
CA LEU A 22 2.22 -0.14 1.60
C LEU A 22 1.63 1.16 1.09
N LYS A 23 0.96 1.10 -0.05
CA LYS A 23 0.31 2.26 -0.65
C LYS A 23 -1.15 2.34 -0.23
N PHE A 24 -1.50 3.42 0.43
CA PHE A 24 -2.85 3.74 0.88
C PHE A 24 -3.49 4.74 -0.09
N ALA A 25 -4.34 4.23 -0.98
CA ALA A 25 -5.01 5.05 -1.97
C ALA A 25 -6.22 5.79 -1.40
N ILE A 26 -6.28 7.08 -1.72
CA ILE A 26 -7.42 7.94 -1.37
C ILE A 26 -8.03 8.50 -2.66
N PRO A 27 -9.34 8.31 -2.89
CA PRO A 27 -9.99 8.82 -4.09
C PRO A 27 -9.95 10.35 -4.12
N PRO A 28 -9.89 10.97 -5.29
CA PRO A 28 -9.70 12.42 -5.43
C PRO A 28 -11.01 13.20 -5.28
N PHE A 29 -11.61 13.13 -4.09
CA PHE A 29 -12.79 13.93 -3.72
C PHE A 29 -12.44 15.34 -3.21
N LEU A 30 -11.15 15.64 -3.01
CA LEU A 30 -10.60 16.95 -2.67
C LEU A 30 -9.35 17.22 -3.54
N PRO A 31 -8.86 18.48 -3.61
CA PRO A 31 -7.56 18.77 -4.18
C PRO A 31 -6.45 17.95 -3.50
N GLN A 32 -5.45 17.52 -4.27
CA GLN A 32 -4.37 16.63 -3.78
C GLN A 32 -3.70 17.14 -2.50
N ALA A 33 -3.35 18.43 -2.45
CA ALA A 33 -2.71 19.02 -1.27
C ALA A 33 -3.60 18.97 -0.01
N GLU A 34 -4.93 19.03 -0.17
CA GLU A 34 -5.87 18.92 0.95
C GLU A 34 -6.01 17.46 1.42
N ILE A 35 -5.97 16.49 0.49
CA ILE A 35 -5.92 15.07 0.82
C ILE A 35 -4.64 14.77 1.61
N GLU A 36 -3.49 15.16 1.07
CA GLU A 36 -2.19 14.93 1.72
C GLU A 36 -2.18 15.54 3.12
N LYS A 37 -2.59 16.81 3.26
CA LYS A 37 -2.66 17.48 4.56
C LYS A 37 -3.59 16.77 5.55
N SER A 38 -4.76 16.33 5.10
CA SER A 38 -5.80 15.79 5.99
C SER A 38 -5.52 14.35 6.42
N PHE A 39 -4.92 13.55 5.52
CA PHE A 39 -4.77 12.11 5.73
C PHE A 39 -3.35 11.67 6.10
N THR A 40 -2.32 12.52 5.96
CA THR A 40 -0.96 12.19 6.41
C THR A 40 -0.91 11.77 7.88
N PRO A 41 -1.61 12.46 8.83
CA PRO A 41 -1.59 12.03 10.23
C PRO A 41 -2.18 10.63 10.46
N LEU A 42 -3.23 10.27 9.70
CA LEU A 42 -3.83 8.93 9.77
C LEU A 42 -2.84 7.87 9.29
N VAL A 43 -2.26 8.06 8.11
CA VAL A 43 -1.32 7.10 7.51
C VAL A 43 -0.05 6.95 8.36
N ALA A 44 0.46 8.04 8.92
CA ALA A 44 1.57 8.01 9.87
C ALA A 44 1.21 7.18 11.11
N LYS A 45 0.00 7.34 11.65
CA LYS A 45 -0.44 6.56 12.82
C LYS A 45 -0.62 5.08 12.51
N LEU A 46 -1.19 4.75 11.34
CA LEU A 46 -1.30 3.36 10.89
C LEU A 46 0.08 2.72 10.70
N SER A 47 1.04 3.47 10.16
CA SER A 47 2.42 2.99 10.02
C SER A 47 3.06 2.68 11.37
N GLU A 48 2.90 3.58 12.34
CA GLU A 48 3.39 3.40 13.71
C GLU A 48 2.77 2.16 14.38
N LEU A 49 1.45 2.00 14.28
CA LEU A 49 0.72 0.91 14.94
C LEU A 49 1.01 -0.47 14.33
N THR A 50 1.29 -0.52 13.03
CA THR A 50 1.56 -1.78 12.31
C THR A 50 3.05 -2.12 12.22
N GLY A 51 3.94 -1.16 12.51
CA GLY A 51 5.38 -1.30 12.29
C GLY A 51 5.75 -1.44 10.80
N THR A 52 4.81 -1.18 9.89
CA THR A 52 4.99 -1.27 8.43
C THR A 52 4.91 0.14 7.85
N PRO A 53 5.85 0.57 6.99
CA PRO A 53 5.73 1.86 6.32
C PRO A 53 4.47 1.90 5.45
N ILE A 54 3.67 2.96 5.57
CA ILE A 54 2.49 3.20 4.74
C ILE A 54 2.60 4.62 4.16
N GLU A 55 2.33 4.75 2.87
CA GLU A 55 2.40 6.02 2.13
C GLU A 55 1.06 6.33 1.46
N ILE A 56 0.71 7.61 1.35
CA ILE A 56 -0.51 8.02 0.64
C ILE A 56 -0.26 7.93 -0.86
N GLU A 57 -1.18 7.27 -1.56
CA GLU A 57 -1.28 7.29 -3.03
C GLU A 57 -2.47 8.19 -3.41
N THR A 58 -2.19 9.28 -4.12
CA THR A 58 -3.22 10.22 -4.62
C THR A 58 -3.33 10.15 -6.15
N PHE A 59 -4.45 10.63 -6.67
CA PHE A 59 -4.75 10.62 -8.10
C PHE A 59 -5.23 12.00 -8.55
N PRO A 60 -4.97 12.42 -9.80
CA PRO A 60 -5.36 13.73 -10.27
C PRO A 60 -6.88 13.87 -10.49
N ASN A 61 -7.59 12.76 -10.67
CA ASN A 61 -9.05 12.71 -10.86
C ASN A 61 -9.57 11.27 -10.77
N TYR A 62 -10.89 11.13 -10.69
CA TYR A 62 -11.55 9.81 -10.55
C TYR A 62 -11.28 8.89 -11.74
N LEU A 63 -11.15 9.41 -12.96
CA LEU A 63 -10.87 8.58 -14.12
C LEU A 63 -9.51 7.89 -13.97
N ALA A 64 -8.47 8.62 -13.53
CA ALA A 64 -7.16 8.07 -13.26
C ALA A 64 -7.19 7.02 -12.13
N PHE A 65 -7.90 7.31 -11.03
CA PHE A 65 -8.10 6.36 -9.93
C PHE A 65 -8.74 5.05 -10.41
N TRP A 66 -9.82 5.13 -11.18
CA TRP A 66 -10.51 3.94 -11.70
C TRP A 66 -9.68 3.18 -12.73
N GLN A 67 -8.99 3.89 -13.64
CA GLN A 67 -8.12 3.27 -14.63
C GLN A 67 -6.98 2.49 -13.98
N ALA A 68 -6.36 3.04 -12.93
CA ALA A 68 -5.31 2.39 -12.16
C ALA A 68 -5.74 1.01 -11.63
N THR A 69 -7.03 0.84 -11.33
CA THR A 69 -7.55 -0.38 -10.69
C THR A 69 -8.04 -1.46 -11.66
N ARG A 70 -8.09 -1.19 -12.97
CA ARG A 70 -8.77 -2.08 -13.93
C ARG A 70 -8.10 -3.43 -14.15
N THR A 71 -6.77 -3.50 -14.06
CA THR A 71 -5.98 -4.69 -14.43
C THR A 71 -5.20 -5.27 -13.24
N GLY A 72 -5.55 -4.84 -12.04
CA GLY A 72 -4.77 -5.00 -10.81
C GLY A 72 -4.83 -3.70 -10.03
N SER A 73 -4.26 -3.69 -8.83
CA SER A 73 -4.16 -2.48 -8.03
C SER A 73 -2.70 -2.07 -7.87
N PRO A 74 -2.31 -0.83 -8.19
CA PRO A 74 -0.97 -0.33 -7.89
C PRO A 74 -0.83 0.11 -6.43
N PHE A 75 -1.86 -0.12 -5.62
CA PHE A 75 -1.90 0.18 -4.20
C PHE A 75 -2.49 -0.97 -3.39
N ASP A 76 -2.13 -1.03 -2.11
CA ASP A 76 -2.39 -2.18 -1.24
C ASP A 76 -3.64 -1.97 -0.37
N ILE A 77 -3.94 -0.71 -0.03
CA ILE A 77 -5.06 -0.31 0.82
C ILE A 77 -5.83 0.80 0.08
N ALA A 78 -7.16 0.83 0.22
CA ALA A 78 -8.00 1.88 -0.37
C ALA A 78 -9.06 2.37 0.61
N LEU A 79 -9.26 3.68 0.65
CA LEU A 79 -10.41 4.31 1.29
C LEU A 79 -11.53 4.49 0.26
N ASP A 80 -12.48 3.57 0.25
CA ASP A 80 -13.55 3.56 -0.76
C ASP A 80 -14.93 3.87 -0.18
N ALA A 81 -15.80 4.42 -1.03
CA ALA A 81 -17.23 4.50 -0.77
C ALA A 81 -17.89 3.12 -0.99
N ALA A 82 -19.01 2.87 -0.30
CA ALA A 82 -19.68 1.57 -0.29
C ALA A 82 -19.90 0.92 -1.68
N PRO A 83 -20.34 1.64 -2.74
CA PRO A 83 -20.50 1.02 -4.06
C PRO A 83 -19.17 0.56 -4.68
N THR A 84 -18.09 1.31 -4.45
CA THR A 84 -16.75 0.93 -4.91
C THR A 84 -16.24 -0.29 -4.15
N THR A 85 -16.44 -0.31 -2.83
CA THR A 85 -16.07 -1.46 -1.99
C THR A 85 -16.74 -2.74 -2.48
N ASP A 86 -18.06 -2.73 -2.73
CA ASP A 86 -18.80 -3.89 -3.24
C ASP A 86 -18.25 -4.37 -4.59
N PHE A 87 -18.01 -3.44 -5.52
CA PHE A 87 -17.39 -3.75 -6.81
C PHE A 87 -16.03 -4.44 -6.64
N ARG A 88 -15.15 -3.93 -5.77
CA ARG A 88 -13.82 -4.52 -5.55
C ARG A 88 -13.88 -5.90 -4.89
N VAL A 89 -14.76 -6.09 -3.92
CA VAL A 89 -14.96 -7.40 -3.29
C VAL A 89 -15.40 -8.41 -4.34
N GLN A 90 -16.39 -8.07 -5.17
CA GLN A 90 -16.94 -9.00 -6.16
C GLN A 90 -16.03 -9.24 -7.37
N ARG A 91 -15.23 -8.25 -7.77
CA ARG A 91 -14.52 -8.27 -9.07
C ARG A 91 -13.00 -8.26 -8.97
N GLN A 92 -12.45 -7.88 -7.82
CA GLN A 92 -11.01 -7.64 -7.66
C GLN A 92 -10.41 -8.39 -6.47
N HIS A 93 -11.18 -9.22 -5.76
CA HIS A 93 -10.73 -10.02 -4.63
C HIS A 93 -10.18 -9.22 -3.45
N TRP A 94 -10.74 -8.03 -3.23
CA TRP A 94 -10.38 -7.20 -2.07
C TRP A 94 -11.00 -7.74 -0.79
N HIS A 95 -10.30 -7.52 0.32
CA HIS A 95 -10.76 -7.86 1.67
C HIS A 95 -11.06 -6.59 2.47
N VAL A 96 -12.25 -6.53 3.08
CA VAL A 96 -12.66 -5.39 3.92
C VAL A 96 -12.13 -5.59 5.33
N ILE A 97 -11.47 -4.56 5.87
CA ILE A 97 -10.80 -4.62 7.19
C ILE A 97 -11.40 -3.66 8.24
N ALA A 98 -12.28 -2.72 7.85
CA ALA A 98 -12.95 -1.76 8.72
C ALA A 98 -14.25 -1.26 8.08
#